data_AF-A0A348UKC4-F1
#
_entry.id   AF-A0A348UKC4-F1
#
_cell.length_a   1.000
_cell.length_b   1.000
_cell.length_c   1.000
_cell.angle_alpha   90.00
_cell.angle_beta   90.00
_cell.angle_gamma   90.00
#
_symmetry.space_group_name_H-M   'P 1'
#
loop_
_entity.id
_entity.type
_entity.pdbx_description
1 polymer ?
#
loop_
_entity_poly.entity_id
_entity_poly.type
_entity_poly.pdbx_seq_one_letter_code
_entity_poly.pdbx_strand_id
1 'polypeptide(L)'
;MQAARFPPRSRPLTLVADDAIVSRQANPGTLMAIHLDPEQNSAGDPAVASQGFGRIDPNPAPRFHFTDVSGAAAFFAAEGYVVLDGALSQDEVRHLNDFCDRTQITHATAWGLGNARKPHHRNQGLIYSQPLLDHPELDPYTRHPSSFPVVAAIMGGIEHVRFSEFNFRETPAGAGLGSMNFHHDAVLADR
;
A
#
# COMPACT_ATOMS: atom_id res chain seq x y z
N MET A 1 0.11 -14.89 41.89
CA MET A 1 0.63 -14.27 40.65
C MET A 1 -0.41 -14.49 39.56
N GLN A 2 -1.19 -13.46 39.22
CA GLN A 2 -2.16 -13.52 38.12
C GLN A 2 -1.40 -13.29 36.81
N ALA A 3 -1.52 -14.25 35.89
CA ALA A 3 -1.01 -14.11 34.53
C ALA A 3 -1.81 -13.00 33.82
N ALA A 4 -1.11 -11.94 33.42
CA ALA A 4 -1.67 -10.90 32.57
C ALA A 4 -2.06 -11.52 31.22
N ARG A 5 -3.36 -11.60 30.95
CA ARG A 5 -3.87 -11.92 29.61
C ARG A 5 -3.66 -10.69 28.75
N PHE A 6 -2.74 -10.79 27.79
CA PHE A 6 -2.60 -9.79 26.73
C PHE A 6 -3.87 -9.80 25.86
N PRO A 7 -4.39 -8.63 25.46
CA PRO A 7 -5.50 -8.56 24.51
C PRO A 7 -5.10 -9.19 23.17
N PRO A 8 -6.08 -9.70 22.39
CA PRO A 8 -5.80 -10.28 21.07
C PRO A 8 -5.10 -9.26 20.17
N ARG A 9 -4.14 -9.75 19.37
CA ARG A 9 -3.35 -8.93 18.44
C ARG A 9 -4.31 -8.15 17.54
N SER A 10 -4.21 -6.82 17.59
CA SER A 10 -4.99 -5.90 16.76
C SER A 10 -4.71 -6.15 15.27
N ARG A 11 -5.76 -6.04 14.45
CA ARG A 11 -5.70 -6.18 13.00
C ARG A 11 -4.75 -5.10 12.44
N PRO A 12 -3.85 -5.44 11.50
CA PRO A 12 -3.10 -4.42 10.77
C PRO A 12 -4.06 -3.59 9.92
N LEU A 13 -3.88 -2.27 9.93
CA LEU A 13 -4.62 -1.31 9.12
C LEU A 13 -3.77 -0.95 7.89
N THR A 14 -4.24 -1.29 6.69
CA THR A 14 -3.67 -0.74 5.44
C THR A 14 -4.32 0.62 5.18
N LEU A 15 -3.53 1.69 5.16
CA LEU A 15 -3.97 3.01 4.72
C LEU A 15 -3.56 3.19 3.26
N VAL A 16 -4.52 3.40 2.37
CA VAL A 16 -4.27 3.77 0.97
C VAL A 16 -4.52 5.27 0.83
N ALA A 17 -3.47 6.04 0.56
CA ALA A 17 -3.60 7.45 0.20
C ALA A 17 -3.96 7.55 -1.29
N ASP A 18 -5.09 8.19 -1.60
CA ASP A 18 -5.59 8.39 -2.96
C ASP A 18 -5.24 9.79 -3.47
N ASP A 19 -3.94 10.11 -3.38
CA ASP A 19 -3.32 11.25 -4.04
C ASP A 19 -2.37 10.66 -5.08
N ALA A 20 -2.73 10.75 -6.37
CA ALA A 20 -2.08 10.02 -7.45
C ALA A 20 -0.54 10.14 -7.45
N ILE A 21 0.13 9.03 -7.12
CA ILE A 21 1.56 8.79 -7.40
C ILE A 21 1.64 8.52 -8.90
N VAL A 22 1.86 9.57 -9.70
CA VAL A 22 2.04 9.44 -11.15
C VAL A 22 3.54 9.33 -11.42
N SER A 23 4.01 8.10 -11.66
CA SER A 23 5.35 7.84 -12.20
C SER A 23 5.54 8.60 -13.52
N ARG A 24 6.56 9.47 -13.59
CA ARG A 24 6.98 10.11 -14.84
C ARG A 24 8.18 9.36 -15.40
N GLN A 25 7.89 8.43 -16.32
CA GLN A 25 8.82 7.81 -17.28
C GLN A 25 10.25 7.56 -16.78
N ALA A 26 10.53 6.31 -16.42
CA ALA A 26 11.90 5.83 -16.38
C ALA A 26 12.53 5.88 -17.79
N ASN A 27 13.74 6.42 -17.85
CA ASN A 27 14.64 6.48 -19.02
C ASN A 27 14.67 5.12 -19.78
N PRO A 28 14.56 5.09 -21.12
CA PRO A 28 14.46 3.84 -21.92
C PRO A 28 15.77 3.02 -22.00
N GLY A 29 16.79 3.36 -21.23
CA GLY A 29 18.08 2.69 -21.22
C GLY A 29 18.09 1.45 -20.32
N THR A 30 17.61 0.32 -20.85
CA THR A 30 17.88 -1.05 -20.33
C THR A 30 17.05 -1.53 -19.13
N LEU A 31 15.78 -1.14 -19.01
CA LEU A 31 14.84 -1.86 -18.16
C LEU A 31 14.32 -3.09 -18.92
N MET A 32 14.58 -4.30 -18.42
CA MET A 32 13.90 -5.51 -18.88
C MET A 32 12.39 -5.25 -18.85
N ALA A 33 11.70 -5.55 -19.96
CA ALA A 33 10.26 -5.42 -20.04
C ALA A 33 9.62 -6.28 -18.93
N ILE A 34 8.98 -5.63 -17.97
CA ILE A 34 8.20 -6.30 -16.93
C ILE A 34 6.91 -6.73 -17.60
N HIS A 35 6.56 -8.01 -17.49
CA HIS A 35 5.32 -8.56 -18.05
C HIS A 35 4.56 -9.25 -16.92
N LEU A 36 3.37 -8.78 -16.64
CA LEU A 36 2.45 -9.33 -15.67
C LEU A 36 1.46 -10.23 -16.42
N ASP A 37 1.47 -11.50 -16.06
CA ASP A 37 0.42 -12.42 -16.45
C ASP A 37 -0.71 -12.37 -15.41
N PRO A 38 -2.00 -12.46 -15.81
CA PRO A 38 -3.09 -12.60 -14.86
C PRO A 38 -2.86 -13.79 -13.94
N GLU A 39 -3.02 -13.60 -12.63
CA GLU A 39 -3.02 -14.74 -11.71
C GLU A 39 -4.20 -15.66 -12.02
N GLN A 40 -4.15 -16.93 -11.62
CA GLN A 40 -5.29 -17.82 -11.78
C GLN A 40 -6.29 -17.59 -10.63
N ASN A 41 -7.58 -17.36 -10.92
CA ASN A 41 -8.61 -17.16 -9.88
C ASN A 41 -8.96 -18.46 -9.17
N SER A 42 -8.15 -18.84 -8.19
CA SER A 42 -8.38 -20.02 -7.36
C SER A 42 -9.12 -19.71 -6.05
N ALA A 43 -9.30 -18.42 -5.72
CA ALA A 43 -9.82 -17.98 -4.43
C ALA A 43 -11.23 -17.36 -4.48
N GLY A 44 -11.75 -17.01 -5.65
CA GLY A 44 -13.09 -16.41 -5.83
C GLY A 44 -13.94 -17.15 -6.86
N ASP A 45 -15.25 -16.88 -6.86
CA ASP A 45 -16.15 -17.33 -7.92
C ASP A 45 -15.97 -16.40 -9.15
N PRO A 46 -15.38 -16.88 -10.26
CA PRO A 46 -15.17 -16.07 -11.46
C PRO A 46 -16.47 -15.61 -12.12
N ALA A 47 -17.62 -16.21 -11.79
CA ALA A 47 -18.93 -15.75 -12.24
C ALA A 47 -19.47 -14.55 -11.43
N VAL A 48 -18.90 -14.29 -10.23
CA VAL A 48 -19.35 -13.24 -9.32
C VAL A 48 -18.48 -11.99 -9.43
N ALA A 49 -17.18 -12.13 -9.68
CA ALA A 49 -16.31 -10.99 -9.94
C ALA A 49 -15.15 -11.36 -10.89
N SER A 50 -14.96 -10.55 -11.92
CA SER A 50 -13.70 -10.54 -12.68
C SER A 50 -12.57 -10.10 -11.74
N GLN A 51 -11.39 -10.71 -11.86
CA GLN A 51 -10.20 -10.32 -11.10
C GLN A 51 -9.89 -8.82 -11.23
N GLY A 52 -9.27 -8.23 -10.21
CA GLY A 52 -8.91 -6.82 -10.22
C GLY A 52 -8.54 -6.27 -8.85
N PHE A 53 -8.06 -5.02 -8.84
CA PHE A 53 -7.80 -4.28 -7.62
C PHE A 53 -9.06 -3.54 -7.16
N GLY A 54 -9.52 -3.81 -5.93
CA GLY A 54 -10.41 -2.90 -5.21
C GLY A 54 -11.91 -2.98 -5.53
N ARG A 55 -12.62 -1.91 -5.11
CA ARG A 55 -14.09 -1.80 -5.05
C ARG A 55 -14.71 -1.85 -6.46
N ILE A 56 -15.72 -2.71 -6.64
CA ILE A 56 -16.48 -2.87 -7.90
C ILE A 56 -17.74 -1.96 -7.98
N ASP A 57 -17.91 -1.07 -7.01
CA ASP A 57 -19.05 -0.17 -6.93
C ASP A 57 -18.87 1.01 -7.91
N PRO A 58 -19.86 1.31 -8.76
CA PRO A 58 -19.79 2.45 -9.67
C PRO A 58 -19.77 3.80 -8.95
N ASN A 59 -20.18 3.86 -7.68
CA ASN A 59 -20.17 5.10 -6.91
C ASN A 59 -18.79 5.32 -6.28
N PRO A 60 -18.24 6.54 -6.35
CA PRO A 60 -16.98 6.87 -5.68
C PRO A 60 -16.97 6.51 -4.18
N ALA A 61 -15.79 6.22 -3.65
CA ALA A 61 -15.59 6.10 -2.20
C ALA A 61 -15.94 7.43 -1.51
N PRO A 62 -16.69 7.41 -0.40
CA PRO A 62 -16.78 8.56 0.48
C PRO A 62 -15.37 9.01 0.88
N ARG A 63 -15.10 10.30 0.72
CA ARG A 63 -13.82 10.93 1.03
C ARG A 63 -13.98 11.75 2.30
N PHE A 64 -12.98 11.70 3.16
CA PHE A 64 -12.94 12.44 4.42
C PHE A 64 -11.74 13.38 4.41
N HIS A 65 -11.94 14.65 4.78
CA HIS A 65 -10.81 15.52 5.05
C HIS A 65 -10.06 14.99 6.28
N PHE A 66 -8.74 15.06 6.29
CA PHE A 66 -7.91 14.48 7.36
C PHE A 66 -8.20 15.03 8.77
N THR A 67 -8.85 16.19 8.88
CA THR A 67 -9.29 16.76 10.15
C THR A 67 -10.56 16.13 10.71
N ASP A 68 -11.37 15.45 9.88
CA ASP A 68 -12.57 14.73 10.32
C ASP A 68 -12.22 13.32 10.81
N VAL A 69 -11.45 13.28 11.92
CA VAL A 69 -10.96 12.03 12.49
C VAL A 69 -12.10 11.12 12.97
N SER A 70 -13.14 11.70 13.59
CA SER A 70 -14.26 10.93 14.12
C SER A 70 -15.13 10.34 13.01
N GLY A 71 -15.41 11.11 11.94
CA GLY A 71 -16.18 10.62 10.80
C GLY A 71 -15.42 9.51 10.06
N ALA A 72 -14.13 9.73 9.80
CA ALA A 72 -13.25 8.75 9.18
C ALA A 72 -13.18 7.42 9.98
N ALA A 73 -13.00 7.50 11.31
CA ALA A 73 -12.94 6.30 12.15
C ALA A 73 -14.28 5.58 12.26
N ALA A 74 -15.40 6.31 12.33
CA ALA A 74 -16.74 5.72 12.35
C ALA A 74 -17.06 4.99 11.03
N PHE A 75 -16.69 5.60 9.89
CA PHE A 75 -16.83 4.97 8.59
C PHE A 75 -15.97 3.72 8.46
N PHE A 76 -14.72 3.77 8.91
CA PHE A 76 -13.85 2.59 8.94
C PHE A 76 -14.46 1.44 9.77
N ALA A 77 -15.05 1.74 10.92
CA ALA A 77 -15.68 0.72 11.76
C ALA A 77 -16.87 0.02 11.07
N ALA A 78 -17.58 0.73 10.18
CA ALA A 78 -18.70 0.19 9.42
C ALA A 78 -18.25 -0.55 8.14
N GLU A 79 -17.30 0.01 7.40
CA GLU A 79 -17.00 -0.40 6.02
C GLU A 79 -15.63 -1.10 5.86
N GLY A 80 -14.76 -1.02 6.87
CA GLY A 80 -13.43 -1.64 6.85
C GLY A 80 -12.38 -0.93 5.99
N TYR A 81 -12.69 0.27 5.48
CA TYR A 81 -11.75 1.14 4.76
C TYR A 81 -12.07 2.62 5.00
N VAL A 82 -11.14 3.51 4.65
CA VAL A 82 -11.37 4.96 4.62
C VAL A 82 -10.50 5.61 3.53
N VAL A 83 -11.03 6.62 2.85
CA VAL A 83 -10.28 7.44 1.90
C VAL A 83 -10.11 8.84 2.48
N LEU A 84 -8.86 9.25 2.66
CA LEU A 84 -8.51 10.58 3.16
C LEU A 84 -8.17 11.49 1.98
N ASP A 85 -8.83 12.64 1.93
CA ASP A 85 -8.61 13.67 0.91
C ASP A 85 -7.49 14.63 1.34
N GLY A 86 -6.56 14.93 0.44
CA GLY A 86 -5.41 15.78 0.72
C GLY A 86 -4.55 15.25 1.86
N ALA A 87 -4.39 13.93 1.92
CA ALA A 87 -3.59 13.28 2.95
C ALA A 87 -2.11 13.61 2.78
N LEU A 88 -1.66 13.82 1.53
CA LEU A 88 -0.34 14.30 1.17
C LEU A 88 -0.43 15.62 0.41
N SER A 89 0.50 16.53 0.69
CA SER A 89 0.68 17.73 -0.11
C SER A 89 1.29 17.40 -1.48
N GLN A 90 1.16 18.33 -2.43
CA GLN A 90 1.79 18.20 -3.75
C GLN A 90 3.32 18.11 -3.68
N ASP A 91 3.93 18.71 -2.65
CA ASP A 91 5.37 18.66 -2.42
C ASP A 91 5.79 17.30 -1.89
N GLU A 92 4.99 16.69 -1.03
CA GLU A 92 5.22 15.33 -0.53
C GLU A 92 5.02 14.28 -1.61
N VAL A 93 3.97 14.42 -2.43
CA VAL A 93 3.75 13.56 -3.61
C VAL A 93 4.95 13.66 -4.55
N ARG A 94 5.44 14.88 -4.82
CA ARG A 94 6.64 15.08 -5.64
C ARG A 94 7.88 14.44 -5.01
N HIS A 95 8.10 14.64 -3.71
CA HIS A 95 9.23 14.04 -2.99
C HIS A 95 9.22 12.50 -3.07
N LEU A 96 8.07 11.86 -2.88
CA LEU A 96 7.94 10.40 -2.97
C LEU A 96 8.13 9.90 -4.42
N ASN A 97 7.63 10.62 -5.43
CA ASN A 97 7.89 10.29 -6.83
C ASN A 97 9.37 10.40 -7.18
N ASP A 98 10.02 11.52 -6.82
CA ASP A 98 11.45 11.73 -7.05
C ASP A 98 12.30 10.66 -6.34
N PHE A 99 11.87 10.22 -5.15
CA PHE A 99 12.48 9.10 -4.44
C PHE A 99 12.37 7.79 -5.24
N CYS A 100 11.17 7.45 -5.74
CA CYS A 100 10.96 6.25 -6.55
C CYS A 100 11.85 6.27 -7.81
N ASP A 101 11.83 7.36 -8.57
CA ASP A 101 12.60 7.48 -9.81
C ASP A 101 14.11 7.37 -9.56
N ARG A 102 14.62 8.08 -8.55
CA ARG A 102 16.03 8.05 -8.15
C ARG A 102 16.46 6.66 -7.68
N THR A 103 15.66 5.98 -6.86
CA THR A 103 16.01 4.68 -6.28
C THR A 103 15.85 3.53 -7.26
N GLN A 104 14.96 3.62 -8.27
CA GLN A 104 14.92 2.63 -9.34
C GLN A 104 16.21 2.61 -10.17
N ILE A 105 16.88 3.76 -10.31
CA ILE A 105 18.19 3.85 -10.97
C ILE A 105 19.32 3.42 -10.03
N THR A 106 19.38 3.99 -8.83
CA THR A 106 20.52 3.84 -7.91
C THR A 106 20.49 2.53 -7.10
N HIS A 107 19.30 1.97 -6.89
CA HIS A 107 19.03 0.77 -6.08
C HIS A 107 18.19 -0.24 -6.87
N ALA A 108 18.45 -0.38 -8.17
CA ALA A 108 17.70 -1.22 -9.10
C ALA A 108 17.39 -2.62 -8.53
N THR A 109 18.39 -3.31 -7.97
CA THR A 109 18.20 -4.65 -7.39
C THR A 109 17.19 -4.68 -6.23
N ALA A 110 17.11 -3.62 -5.42
CA ALA A 110 16.16 -3.52 -4.31
C ALA A 110 14.70 -3.44 -4.79
N TRP A 111 14.50 -2.84 -5.97
CA TRP A 111 13.23 -2.83 -6.69
C TRP A 111 12.93 -4.12 -7.45
N GLY A 112 13.86 -5.09 -7.42
CA GLY A 112 13.80 -6.28 -8.25
C GLY A 112 14.11 -6.01 -9.73
N LEU A 113 14.77 -4.91 -10.07
CA LEU A 113 15.26 -4.64 -11.43
C LEU A 113 16.60 -5.35 -11.65
N GLY A 114 16.71 -6.08 -12.76
CA GLY A 114 17.90 -6.83 -13.16
C GLY A 114 17.68 -8.35 -13.27
N ASN A 115 18.77 -9.08 -13.56
CA ASN A 115 18.72 -10.50 -13.93
C ASN A 115 18.40 -11.45 -12.77
N ALA A 116 18.31 -10.94 -11.54
CA ALA A 116 18.18 -11.73 -10.31
C ALA A 116 16.77 -11.73 -9.70
N ARG A 117 15.70 -11.51 -10.50
CA ARG A 117 14.33 -11.65 -9.98
C ARG A 117 14.07 -13.08 -9.51
N LYS A 118 13.73 -13.22 -8.23
CA LYS A 118 13.18 -14.46 -7.68
C LYS A 118 11.94 -14.87 -8.48
N PRO A 119 11.70 -16.16 -8.73
CA PRO A 119 10.58 -16.62 -9.55
C PRO A 119 9.22 -16.03 -9.16
N HIS A 120 8.94 -15.87 -7.87
CA HIS A 120 7.67 -15.30 -7.36
C HIS A 120 7.52 -13.78 -7.57
N HIS A 121 8.60 -13.05 -7.91
CA HIS A 121 8.54 -11.62 -8.24
C HIS A 121 8.43 -11.36 -9.75
N ARG A 122 8.43 -12.40 -10.59
CA ARG A 122 8.42 -12.23 -12.06
C ARG A 122 7.06 -11.77 -12.58
N ASN A 123 5.98 -12.20 -11.92
CA ASN A 123 4.61 -11.85 -12.27
C ASN A 123 4.04 -10.75 -11.33
N GLN A 124 4.92 -10.04 -10.64
CA GLN A 124 4.56 -8.93 -9.76
C GLN A 124 5.17 -7.64 -10.30
N GLY A 125 4.52 -6.52 -9.95
CA GLY A 125 5.07 -5.19 -10.18
C GLY A 125 6.42 -5.00 -9.49
N LEU A 126 6.97 -3.80 -9.61
CA LEU A 126 8.14 -3.40 -8.85
C LEU A 126 7.77 -3.21 -7.38
N ILE A 127 8.59 -3.74 -6.48
CA ILE A 127 8.39 -3.59 -5.04
C ILE A 127 9.72 -3.23 -4.41
N TYR A 128 9.76 -2.12 -3.68
CA TYR A 128 10.86 -1.80 -2.76
C TYR A 128 10.36 -1.96 -1.34
N SER A 129 10.74 -3.06 -0.71
CA SER A 129 10.30 -3.39 0.66
C SER A 129 11.21 -2.81 1.73
N GLN A 130 10.60 -2.21 2.76
CA GLN A 130 11.25 -1.75 3.99
C GLN A 130 12.46 -0.81 3.76
N PRO A 131 12.33 0.26 2.95
CA PRO A 131 13.46 1.16 2.64
C PRO A 131 13.91 2.02 3.82
N LEU A 132 13.13 2.12 4.90
CA LEU A 132 13.37 3.04 6.02
C LEU A 132 14.73 2.87 6.70
N LEU A 133 15.30 1.66 6.69
CA LEU A 133 16.62 1.42 7.29
C LEU A 133 17.74 2.16 6.55
N ASP A 134 17.59 2.35 5.24
CA ASP A 134 18.59 2.96 4.38
C ASP A 134 18.22 4.41 3.99
N HIS A 135 16.95 4.79 4.14
CA HIS A 135 16.38 6.06 3.68
C HIS A 135 15.59 6.78 4.78
N PRO A 136 16.29 7.40 5.77
CA PRO A 136 15.63 8.10 6.88
C PRO A 136 14.83 9.33 6.43
N GLU A 137 15.02 9.81 5.20
CA GLU A 137 14.16 10.85 4.61
C GLU A 137 12.67 10.45 4.54
N LEU A 138 12.37 9.15 4.67
CA LEU A 138 11.02 8.61 4.67
C LEU A 138 10.37 8.53 6.07
N ASP A 139 11.15 8.70 7.14
CA ASP A 139 10.66 8.58 8.52
C ASP A 139 9.41 9.45 8.82
N PRO A 140 9.30 10.70 8.34
CA PRO A 140 8.12 11.54 8.60
C PRO A 140 6.80 10.90 8.15
N TYR A 141 6.82 10.05 7.12
CA TYR A 141 5.61 9.41 6.59
C TYR A 141 5.09 8.27 7.48
N THR A 142 5.91 7.73 8.38
CA THR A 142 5.50 6.67 9.33
C THR A 142 4.47 7.15 10.36
N ARG A 143 4.45 8.46 10.62
CA ARG A 143 3.52 9.14 11.55
C ARG A 143 3.03 10.46 10.96
N HIS A 144 2.68 10.44 9.67
CA HIS A 144 2.29 11.65 8.96
C HIS A 144 1.12 12.36 9.66
N PRO A 145 1.19 13.70 9.89
CA PRO A 145 0.20 14.43 10.69
C PRO A 145 -1.23 14.35 10.13
N SER A 146 -1.40 14.17 8.82
CA SER A 146 -2.72 14.04 8.21
C SER A 146 -3.33 12.64 8.38
N SER A 147 -2.55 11.56 8.41
CA SER A 147 -3.10 10.20 8.46
C SER A 147 -3.01 9.57 9.85
N PHE A 148 -1.95 9.86 10.60
CA PHE A 148 -1.69 9.22 11.89
C PHE A 148 -2.79 9.42 12.94
N PRO A 149 -3.46 10.59 13.05
CA PRO A 149 -4.59 10.74 13.97
C PRO A 149 -5.76 9.80 13.65
N VAL A 150 -6.07 9.58 12.38
CA VAL A 150 -7.10 8.64 11.93
C VAL A 150 -6.70 7.20 12.27
N VAL A 151 -5.45 6.82 11.99
CA VAL A 151 -4.90 5.51 12.36
C VAL A 151 -5.00 5.29 13.88
N ALA A 152 -4.60 6.27 14.68
CA ALA A 152 -4.68 6.18 16.13
C ALA A 152 -6.12 6.02 16.63
N ALA A 153 -7.08 6.76 16.07
CA ALA A 153 -8.49 6.62 16.41
C ALA A 153 -9.02 5.22 16.07
N ILE A 154 -8.70 4.70 14.87
CA ILE A 154 -9.09 3.34 14.44
C ILE A 154 -8.51 2.27 15.37
N MET A 155 -7.25 2.44 15.80
CA MET A 155 -6.55 1.47 16.65
C MET A 155 -6.87 1.62 18.15
N GLY A 156 -7.73 2.57 18.51
CA GLY A 156 -8.19 2.80 19.88
C GLY A 156 -7.25 3.64 20.75
N GLY A 157 -6.25 4.31 20.15
CA GLY A 157 -5.27 5.14 20.84
C GLY A 157 -3.87 5.05 20.23
N ILE A 158 -3.06 6.09 20.40
CA ILE A 158 -1.68 6.15 19.85
C ILE A 158 -0.80 5.04 20.46
N GLU A 159 -1.02 4.70 21.73
CA GLU A 159 -0.35 3.63 22.47
C GLU A 159 -0.58 2.24 21.87
N HIS A 160 -1.61 2.09 21.05
CA HIS A 160 -1.94 0.85 20.36
C HIS A 160 -1.41 0.79 18.93
N VAL A 161 -0.84 1.89 18.42
CA VAL A 161 -0.26 1.96 17.07
C VAL A 161 1.20 1.53 17.09
N ARG A 162 1.54 0.60 16.20
CA ARG A 162 2.92 0.21 15.92
C ARG A 162 3.14 0.22 14.43
N PHE A 163 4.31 0.69 14.02
CA PHE A 163 4.75 0.57 12.65
C PHE A 163 5.05 -0.90 12.34
N SER A 164 4.57 -1.38 11.19
CA SER A 164 4.78 -2.76 10.75
C SER A 164 5.49 -2.82 9.40
N GLU A 165 5.11 -1.95 8.46
CA GLU A 165 5.59 -2.02 7.10
C GLU A 165 5.56 -0.68 6.36
N PHE A 166 6.58 -0.47 5.53
CA PHE A 166 6.67 0.63 4.57
C PHE A 166 7.20 0.04 3.27
N ASN A 167 6.40 0.10 2.21
CA ASN A 167 6.76 -0.45 0.92
C ASN A 167 6.36 0.54 -0.17
N PHE A 168 7.18 0.62 -1.21
CA PHE A 168 6.75 1.18 -2.48
C PHE A 168 6.36 0.05 -3.44
N ARG A 169 5.28 0.27 -4.19
CA ARG A 169 4.83 -0.63 -5.25
C ARG A 169 4.61 0.19 -6.51
N GLU A 170 5.11 -0.29 -7.64
CA GLU A 170 5.03 0.40 -8.93
C GLU A 170 4.65 -0.59 -10.03
N THR A 171 3.80 -0.15 -10.96
CA THR A 171 3.41 -0.95 -12.14
C THR A 171 3.82 -0.18 -13.40
N PRO A 172 4.96 -0.54 -14.02
CA PRO A 172 5.46 0.19 -15.16
C PRO A 172 4.47 0.20 -16.33
N ALA A 173 4.51 1.26 -17.13
CA ALA A 173 3.73 1.34 -18.35
C ALA A 173 4.05 0.15 -19.28
N GLY A 174 3.00 -0.45 -19.84
CA GLY A 174 3.14 -1.62 -20.72
C GLY A 174 3.42 -2.93 -19.97
N ALA A 175 3.32 -2.95 -18.63
CA ALA A 175 3.53 -4.18 -17.85
C ALA A 175 2.44 -5.25 -18.04
N GLY A 176 1.45 -5.05 -18.90
CA GLY A 176 0.36 -5.99 -19.13
C GLY A 176 -0.85 -5.79 -18.20
N LEU A 177 -1.87 -6.62 -18.37
CA LEU A 177 -3.09 -6.62 -17.55
C LEU A 177 -2.82 -7.38 -16.25
N GLY A 178 -1.95 -6.83 -15.39
CA GLY A 178 -1.75 -7.38 -14.07
C GLY A 178 -3.04 -7.28 -13.26
N SER A 179 -3.72 -8.40 -13.05
CA SER A 179 -4.86 -8.51 -12.15
C SER A 179 -4.53 -9.46 -11.01
N MET A 180 -4.49 -8.93 -9.79
CA MET A 180 -4.41 -9.76 -8.59
C MET A 180 -5.77 -10.39 -8.30
N ASN A 181 -5.76 -11.58 -7.72
CA ASN A 181 -6.97 -12.14 -7.12
C ASN A 181 -7.46 -11.29 -5.95
N PHE A 182 -8.76 -11.30 -5.68
CA PHE A 182 -9.28 -10.74 -4.43
C PHE A 182 -8.67 -11.49 -3.25
N HIS A 183 -7.99 -10.74 -2.37
CA HIS A 183 -7.37 -11.28 -1.17
C HIS A 183 -7.40 -10.22 -0.06
N HIS A 184 -7.25 -10.67 1.19
CA HIS A 184 -6.94 -9.78 2.30
C HIS A 184 -5.42 -9.64 2.39
N ASP A 185 -4.92 -8.41 2.58
CA ASP A 185 -3.50 -8.14 2.79
C ASP A 185 -2.95 -8.86 4.04
N ALA A 186 -3.78 -8.95 5.08
CA ALA A 186 -3.48 -9.73 6.27
C ALA A 186 -4.00 -11.14 6.16
N VAL A 187 -3.14 -12.10 6.50
CA VAL A 187 -3.57 -13.46 6.81
C VAL A 187 -4.54 -13.38 7.99
N LEU A 188 -5.74 -13.93 7.83
CA LEU A 188 -6.66 -14.13 8.95
C LEU A 188 -5.89 -14.71 10.14
N ALA A 189 -6.19 -14.24 11.36
CA ALA A 189 -5.64 -14.87 12.56
C ALA A 189 -5.83 -16.38 12.44
N ASP A 190 -4.77 -17.15 12.70
CA ASP A 190 -4.88 -18.60 12.87
C ASP A 190 -6.12 -18.85 13.76
N ARG A 191 -6.99 -19.72 13.24
CA ARG A 191 -8.28 -20.10 13.80
C ARG A 191 -8.22 -20.43 15.29
#